data_AF-A0A4Y2WF21-F1
#
_entry.id   AF-A0A4Y2WF21-F1
#
_cell.length_a   1.000
_cell.length_b   1.000
_cell.length_c   1.000
_cell.angle_alpha   90.00
_cell.angle_beta   90.00
_cell.angle_gamma   90.00
#
_symmetry.space_group_name_H-M   'P 1'
#
loop_
_entity.id
_entity.type
_entity.pdbx_description
1 polymer ?
#
loop_
_entity_poly.entity_id
_entity_poly.type
_entity_poly.pdbx_seq_one_letter_code
_entity_poly.pdbx_strand_id
1 'polypeptide(L)'
;MHLSIGAWNDVQETTISKAFQHAGFTTEIEESQENVPDDMGEDELLINELRRRNPLLPEISFQDFLNVDSDVICTEEMSDEQIIADIMNEKEELSDFEQEENEINARPTAKQAAVWFLRLRHFLQGNDNCEMISSRDKMKTCIF
;
A
#
# COMPACT_ATOMS: atom_id res chain seq x y z
N MET A 1 -9.18 -11.15 -25.90
CA MET A 1 -10.13 -12.06 -26.58
C MET A 1 -11.44 -11.31 -26.73
N HIS A 2 -11.86 -10.99 -27.95
CA HIS A 2 -13.15 -10.32 -28.19
C HIS A 2 -14.16 -11.40 -28.62
N LEU A 3 -14.91 -11.95 -27.67
CA LEU A 3 -16.08 -12.76 -27.99
C LEU A 3 -17.11 -11.84 -28.65
N SER A 4 -17.48 -12.13 -29.89
CA SER A 4 -18.56 -11.41 -30.58
C SER A 4 -19.90 -11.74 -29.91
N ILE A 5 -20.85 -10.81 -29.94
CA ILE A 5 -22.19 -11.00 -29.34
C ILE A 5 -22.90 -12.24 -29.92
N GLY A 6 -22.65 -12.56 -31.19
CA GLY A 6 -23.17 -13.76 -31.83
C GLY A 6 -22.60 -15.05 -31.23
N ALA A 7 -21.30 -15.07 -30.92
CA ALA A 7 -20.68 -16.21 -30.27
C ALA A 7 -21.21 -16.45 -28.85
N TRP A 8 -21.69 -15.41 -28.16
CA TRP A 8 -22.34 -15.53 -26.84
C TRP A 8 -23.74 -16.16 -26.95
N ASN A 9 -24.50 -15.82 -27.98
CA ASN A 9 -25.84 -16.38 -28.19
C ASN A 9 -25.82 -17.88 -28.54
N ASP A 10 -24.70 -18.39 -29.06
CA ASP A 10 -24.51 -19.80 -29.37
C ASP A 10 -23.98 -20.62 -28.17
N VAL A 11 -23.68 -19.97 -27.03
CA VAL A 11 -23.23 -20.67 -25.82
C VAL A 11 -24.41 -21.43 -25.22
N GLN A 12 -24.31 -22.76 -25.24
CA GLN A 12 -25.23 -23.63 -24.52
C GLN A 12 -24.86 -23.74 -23.04
N GLU A 13 -25.85 -24.01 -22.20
CA GLU A 13 -25.66 -24.28 -20.76
C GLU A 13 -24.64 -25.40 -20.50
N THR A 14 -24.58 -26.38 -21.41
CA THR A 14 -23.60 -27.48 -21.37
C THR A 14 -22.16 -26.99 -21.59
N THR A 15 -21.97 -25.95 -22.41
CA THR A 15 -20.67 -25.31 -22.64
C THR A 15 -20.21 -24.59 -21.39
N ILE A 16 -21.11 -23.87 -20.73
CA ILE A 16 -20.85 -23.17 -19.46
C ILE A 16 -20.48 -24.21 -18.38
N SER A 17 -21.31 -25.25 -18.24
CA SER A 17 -21.09 -26.34 -17.27
C SER A 17 -19.73 -27.02 -17.46
N LYS A 18 -19.35 -27.33 -18.70
CA LYS A 18 -18.04 -27.92 -19.02
C LYS A 18 -16.87 -26.96 -18.75
N ALA A 19 -17.05 -25.66 -18.97
CA ALA A 19 -16.02 -24.67 -18.65
C ALA A 19 -15.73 -24.64 -17.14
N PHE A 20 -16.79 -24.67 -16.32
CA PHE A 20 -16.66 -24.79 -14.87
C PHE A 20 -16.00 -26.12 -14.47
N GLN A 21 -16.38 -27.25 -15.07
CA GLN A 21 -15.72 -28.54 -14.83
C GLN A 21 -14.23 -28.53 -15.19
N HIS A 22 -13.86 -27.95 -16.34
CA HIS A 22 -12.46 -27.80 -16.75
C HIS A 22 -11.66 -26.88 -15.83
N ALA A 23 -12.31 -25.92 -15.18
CA ALA A 23 -11.72 -25.07 -14.16
C ALA A 23 -11.68 -25.72 -12.76
N GLY A 24 -12.18 -26.95 -12.61
CA GLY A 24 -12.16 -27.71 -11.36
C GLY A 24 -13.42 -27.56 -10.50
N PHE A 25 -14.46 -26.89 -10.98
CA PHE A 25 -15.74 -26.80 -10.28
C PHE A 25 -16.60 -28.03 -10.61
N THR A 26 -16.88 -28.85 -9.60
CA THR A 26 -17.78 -30.01 -9.70
C THR A 26 -19.18 -29.64 -9.23
N THR A 27 -20.21 -30.25 -9.84
CA THR A 27 -21.61 -30.11 -9.42
C THR A 27 -21.95 -30.99 -8.22
N GLU A 28 -21.05 -31.89 -7.87
CA GLU A 28 -21.04 -32.54 -6.56
C GLU A 28 -20.68 -31.44 -5.57
N ILE A 29 -21.70 -30.86 -4.97
CA ILE A 29 -21.59 -30.30 -3.63
C ILE A 29 -21.32 -31.53 -2.76
N GLU A 30 -20.07 -31.97 -2.74
CA GLU A 30 -19.57 -32.51 -1.50
C GLU A 30 -19.84 -31.38 -0.52
N GLU A 31 -20.82 -31.55 0.36
CA GLU A 31 -20.70 -31.01 1.70
C GLU A 31 -19.47 -31.71 2.31
N SER A 32 -18.29 -31.45 1.76
CA SER A 32 -17.12 -31.25 2.57
C SER A 32 -17.51 -30.07 3.45
N GLN A 33 -18.18 -30.40 4.55
CA GLN A 33 -17.59 -30.03 5.80
C GLN A 33 -16.14 -30.54 5.73
N GLU A 34 -15.29 -29.76 5.06
CA GLU A 34 -13.92 -29.64 5.44
C GLU A 34 -14.03 -29.13 6.88
N ASN A 35 -14.24 -30.08 7.79
CA ASN A 35 -13.69 -30.00 9.12
C ASN A 35 -12.18 -30.03 8.89
N VAL A 36 -11.65 -28.96 8.28
CA VAL A 36 -10.33 -28.47 8.64
C VAL A 36 -10.46 -28.41 10.16
N PRO A 37 -9.72 -29.24 10.91
CA PRO A 37 -9.64 -29.00 12.33
C PRO A 37 -9.31 -27.52 12.46
N ASP A 38 -10.06 -26.79 13.28
CA ASP A 38 -9.61 -25.49 13.78
C ASP A 38 -8.26 -25.76 14.44
N ASP A 39 -7.20 -25.79 13.65
CA ASP A 39 -5.84 -25.79 14.11
C ASP A 39 -5.55 -24.34 14.46
N MET A 40 -6.25 -23.89 15.51
CA MET A 40 -5.97 -22.68 16.28
C MET A 40 -4.62 -22.83 17.03
N GLY A 41 -3.67 -23.56 16.44
CA GLY A 41 -2.60 -24.25 17.15
C GLY A 41 -1.28 -23.51 17.17
N GLU A 42 -0.98 -22.70 16.15
CA GLU A 42 0.34 -22.07 16.05
C GLU A 42 0.26 -20.54 15.89
N ASP A 43 -0.59 -20.05 14.99
CA ASP A 43 -0.66 -18.61 14.69
C ASP A 43 -1.19 -17.78 15.87
N GLU A 44 -2.22 -18.26 16.55
CA GLU A 44 -2.73 -17.60 17.76
C GLU A 44 -1.71 -17.59 18.90
N LEU A 45 -0.94 -18.67 19.06
CA LEU A 45 0.11 -18.75 20.07
C LEU A 45 1.24 -17.76 19.78
N LEU A 46 1.64 -17.63 18.50
CA LEU A 46 2.66 -16.68 18.07
C LEU A 46 2.22 -15.22 18.26
N ILE A 47 0.97 -14.89 17.92
CA ILE A 47 0.40 -13.55 18.12
C ILE A 47 0.31 -13.21 19.62
N ASN A 48 -0.13 -14.16 20.45
CA ASN A 48 -0.21 -13.97 21.89
C ASN A 48 1.18 -13.79 22.52
N GLU A 49 2.20 -14.53 22.05
CA GLU A 49 3.59 -14.36 22.51
C GLU A 49 4.19 -13.02 22.06
N LEU A 50 3.89 -12.55 20.84
CA LEU A 50 4.29 -11.23 20.37
C LEU A 50 3.65 -10.11 21.20
N ARG A 51 2.35 -10.22 21.50
CA ARG A 51 1.64 -9.26 22.36
C ARG A 51 2.18 -9.27 23.78
N ARG A 52 2.55 -10.45 24.31
CA ARG A 52 3.20 -10.58 25.62
C ARG A 52 4.56 -9.86 25.66
N ARG A 53 5.33 -9.90 24.57
CA ARG A 53 6.65 -9.22 24.49
C ARG A 53 6.54 -7.74 24.15
N ASN A 54 5.47 -7.32 23.48
CA ASN A 54 5.23 -5.94 23.10
C ASN A 54 3.81 -5.50 23.52
N PRO A 55 3.65 -4.92 24.72
CA PRO A 55 2.36 -4.47 25.24
C PRO A 55 1.70 -3.36 24.43
N LEU A 56 2.43 -2.72 23.50
CA LEU A 56 1.93 -1.66 22.63
C LEU A 56 1.33 -2.20 21.32
N LEU A 57 1.41 -3.51 21.07
CA LEU A 57 0.75 -4.11 19.90
C LEU A 57 -0.76 -3.95 20.05
N PRO A 58 -1.42 -3.24 19.12
CA PRO A 58 -2.87 -3.11 19.12
C PRO A 58 -3.52 -4.48 18.91
N GLU A 59 -4.67 -4.69 19.52
CA GLU A 59 -5.54 -5.79 19.15
C GLU A 59 -6.27 -5.40 17.87
N ILE A 60 -5.78 -5.92 16.74
CA ILE A 60 -6.35 -5.69 15.41
C ILE A 60 -7.32 -6.83 15.16
N SER A 61 -8.60 -6.51 14.96
CA SER A 61 -9.60 -7.50 14.58
C SER A 61 -9.51 -7.82 13.09
N PHE A 62 -10.07 -8.95 12.69
CA PHE A 62 -10.22 -9.27 11.27
C PHE A 62 -10.99 -8.19 10.50
N GLN A 63 -11.98 -7.55 11.15
CA GLN A 63 -12.75 -6.48 10.55
C GLN A 63 -11.91 -5.22 10.30
N ASP A 64 -10.94 -4.93 11.17
CA ASP A 64 -10.00 -3.82 10.98
C ASP A 64 -9.06 -4.08 9.80
N PHE A 65 -8.65 -5.33 9.60
CA PHE A 65 -7.87 -5.72 8.42
C PHE A 65 -8.67 -5.53 7.12
N LEU A 66 -9.94 -5.94 7.10
CA LEU A 66 -10.80 -5.76 5.94
C LEU A 66 -11.11 -4.29 5.64
N ASN A 67 -11.20 -3.46 6.68
CA ASN A 67 -11.58 -2.06 6.56
C ASN A 67 -10.37 -1.11 6.60
N VAL A 68 -9.15 -1.62 6.43
CA VAL A 68 -7.91 -0.83 6.53
C VAL A 68 -7.87 0.36 5.57
N ASP A 69 -8.56 0.24 4.43
CA ASP A 69 -8.66 1.24 3.38
C ASP A 69 -10.03 1.93 3.34
N SER A 70 -10.94 1.64 4.29
CA SER A 70 -12.29 2.23 4.28
C SER A 70 -12.27 3.75 4.44
N ASP A 71 -11.31 4.28 5.20
CA ASP A 71 -11.13 5.72 5.39
C ASP A 71 -10.18 6.34 4.35
N VAL A 72 -9.66 5.54 3.40
CA VAL A 72 -8.79 6.04 2.33
C VAL A 72 -9.67 6.67 1.27
N ILE A 73 -9.71 8.01 1.27
CA ILE A 73 -10.34 8.79 0.21
C ILE A 73 -9.51 8.63 -1.07
N CYS A 74 -9.92 7.72 -1.96
CA CYS A 74 -9.29 7.50 -3.27
C CYS A 74 -9.53 8.68 -4.23
N THR A 75 -10.65 9.37 -4.07
CA THR A 75 -11.03 10.59 -4.77
C THR A 75 -11.86 11.44 -3.81
N GLU A 76 -11.52 12.71 -3.64
CA GLU A 76 -12.37 13.64 -2.89
C GLU A 76 -13.72 13.76 -3.59
N GLU A 77 -14.81 13.42 -2.88
CA GLU A 77 -16.17 13.69 -3.36
C GLU A 77 -16.43 15.20 -3.22
N MET A 78 -16.04 15.96 -4.23
CA MET A 78 -16.44 17.35 -4.34
C MET A 78 -17.88 17.45 -4.82
N SER A 79 -18.70 18.21 -4.11
CA SER A 79 -20.03 18.59 -4.57
C SER A 79 -19.94 19.47 -5.81
N ASP A 80 -20.96 19.45 -6.67
CA ASP A 80 -21.04 20.30 -7.86
C ASP A 80 -20.84 21.79 -7.50
N GLU A 81 -21.35 22.23 -6.35
CA GLU A 81 -21.16 23.61 -5.87
C GLU A 81 -19.70 23.93 -5.49
N GLN A 82 -18.96 22.95 -4.96
CA GLN A 82 -17.55 23.10 -4.61
C GLN A 82 -16.68 23.13 -5.88
N ILE A 83 -16.99 22.29 -6.86
CA ILE A 83 -16.34 22.30 -8.18
C ILE A 83 -16.54 23.66 -8.86
N ILE A 84 -17.77 24.19 -8.84
CA ILE A 84 -18.07 25.50 -9.43
C ILE A 84 -17.33 26.60 -8.68
N ALA A 85 -17.30 26.56 -7.34
CA ALA A 85 -16.58 27.53 -6.53
C ALA A 85 -15.08 27.52 -6.85
N ASP A 86 -14.45 26.35 -6.98
CA ASP A 86 -13.04 26.21 -7.33
C ASP A 86 -12.72 26.82 -8.71
N ILE A 87 -13.53 26.50 -9.73
CA ILE A 87 -13.35 27.03 -11.09
C ILE A 87 -13.57 28.55 -11.12
N MET A 88 -14.55 29.06 -10.37
CA MET A 88 -14.82 30.50 -10.30
C MET A 88 -13.72 31.25 -9.55
N ASN A 89 -13.15 30.65 -8.50
CA ASN A 89 -12.07 31.24 -7.71
C ASN A 89 -10.73 31.20 -8.48
N GLU A 90 -10.40 30.11 -9.17
CA GLU A 90 -9.26 30.05 -10.11
C GLU A 90 -9.36 31.13 -11.21
N LYS A 91 -10.57 31.43 -11.67
CA LYS A 91 -10.80 32.44 -12.71
C LYS A 91 -10.63 33.88 -12.20
N GLU A 92 -10.87 34.13 -10.91
CA GLU A 92 -10.54 35.40 -10.26
C GLU A 92 -9.03 35.54 -10.04
N GLU A 93 -8.31 34.48 -9.66
CA GLU A 93 -6.84 34.52 -9.52
C GLU A 93 -6.11 34.68 -10.87
N LEU A 94 -6.63 34.10 -11.95
CA LEU A 94 -6.09 34.31 -13.30
C LEU A 94 -6.41 35.69 -13.89
N SER A 95 -7.35 36.43 -13.30
CA SER A 95 -7.67 37.81 -13.68
C SER A 95 -6.66 38.83 -13.14
N ASP A 96 -5.83 38.46 -12.16
CA ASP A 96 -4.76 39.31 -11.60
C ASP A 96 -3.38 38.98 -12.21
N PHE A 97 -3.32 38.02 -13.14
CA PHE A 97 -2.08 37.58 -13.79
C PHE A 97 -1.65 38.46 -14.98
N GLU A 98 -1.97 39.76 -14.95
CA GLU A 98 -1.25 40.78 -15.73
C GLU A 98 -0.18 41.50 -14.90
N GLN A 99 0.42 40.90 -13.87
CA GLN A 99 1.76 41.23 -13.38
C GLN A 99 2.21 40.32 -12.21
N GLU A 100 2.92 39.22 -12.51
CA GLU A 100 4.15 38.80 -11.80
C GLU A 100 4.68 37.49 -12.39
N GLU A 101 5.49 37.59 -13.44
CA GLU A 101 6.60 36.64 -13.59
C GLU A 101 7.55 36.86 -12.40
N ASN A 102 7.39 36.12 -11.30
CA ASN A 102 8.48 35.69 -10.40
C ASN A 102 7.96 34.97 -9.15
N GLU A 103 7.55 33.70 -9.29
CA GLU A 103 7.71 32.74 -8.18
C GLU A 103 8.31 31.43 -8.68
N ILE A 104 9.44 31.56 -9.37
CA ILE A 104 10.42 30.47 -9.43
C ILE A 104 10.94 30.33 -8.00
N ASN A 105 10.55 29.27 -7.29
CA ASN A 105 11.23 28.83 -6.07
C ASN A 105 12.73 29.07 -6.23
N ALA A 106 13.27 30.06 -5.50
CA ALA A 106 14.60 30.59 -5.79
C ALA A 106 15.60 29.44 -5.77
N ARG A 107 16.23 29.17 -6.92
CA ARG A 107 17.17 28.05 -7.06
C ARG A 107 18.21 28.15 -5.94
N PRO A 108 18.35 27.12 -5.08
CA PRO A 108 19.30 27.18 -3.99
C PRO A 108 20.70 27.49 -4.52
N THR A 109 21.36 28.45 -3.89
CA THR A 109 22.75 28.76 -4.23
C THR A 109 23.62 27.56 -3.86
N ALA A 110 24.73 27.33 -4.58
CA ALA A 110 25.66 26.23 -4.30
C ALA A 110 26.11 26.17 -2.82
N LYS A 111 26.21 27.33 -2.16
CA LYS A 111 26.51 27.44 -0.72
C LYS A 111 25.40 26.87 0.16
N GLN A 112 24.13 27.14 -0.15
CA GLN A 112 22.98 26.62 0.59
C GLN A 112 22.87 25.10 0.41
N ALA A 113 23.01 24.63 -0.83
CA ALA A 113 23.04 23.20 -1.12
C ALA A 113 24.16 22.48 -0.34
N ALA A 114 25.37 23.06 -0.27
CA ALA A 114 26.47 22.49 0.50
C ALA A 114 26.16 22.38 2.01
N VAL A 115 25.50 23.39 2.59
CA VAL A 115 25.07 23.34 4.00
C VAL A 115 24.04 22.25 4.23
N TRP A 116 23.08 22.08 3.31
CA TRP A 116 22.09 21.01 3.39
C TRP A 116 22.72 19.63 3.26
N PHE A 117 23.69 19.45 2.36
CA PHE A 117 24.45 18.21 2.25
C PHE A 117 25.26 17.87 3.51
N LEU A 118 25.85 18.88 4.17
CA LEU A 118 26.54 18.66 5.44
C LEU A 118 25.58 18.21 6.55
N ARG A 119 24.37 18.79 6.58
CA ARG A 119 23.34 18.42 7.55
C ARG A 119 22.82 16.99 7.31
N LEU A 120 22.58 16.63 6.05
CA LEU A 120 22.21 15.27 5.65
C LEU A 120 23.31 14.26 5.99
N ARG A 121 24.57 14.60 5.72
CA ARG A 121 25.72 13.74 6.05
C ARG A 121 25.83 13.52 7.55
N HIS A 122 25.66 14.56 8.36
CA HIS A 122 25.69 14.44 9.82
C HIS A 122 24.58 13.54 10.36
N PHE A 123 23.38 13.65 9.79
CA PHE A 123 22.25 12.79 10.15
C PHE A 123 22.55 11.31 9.85
N LEU A 124 23.06 11.01 8.66
CA LEU A 124 23.43 9.64 8.28
C LEU A 124 24.58 9.08 9.13
N GLN A 125 25.62 9.88 9.37
CA GLN A 125 26.76 9.49 10.22
C GLN A 125 26.38 9.35 11.70
N GLY A 126 25.37 10.08 12.17
CA GLY A 126 24.81 9.91 13.51
C GLY A 126 24.10 8.56 13.69
N ASN A 127 23.51 8.03 12.62
CA ASN A 127 22.88 6.70 12.62
C ASN A 127 23.90 5.55 12.55
N ASP A 128 25.06 5.75 11.92
CA ASP A 128 26.10 4.71 11.78
C ASP A 128 26.78 4.32 13.12
N ASN A 129 26.60 5.10 14.19
CA ASN A 129 27.08 4.75 15.53
C ASN A 129 26.25 3.65 16.22
N CYS A 130 25.13 3.19 15.63
CA CYS A 130 24.29 2.15 16.24
C CYS A 130 24.52 0.72 15.68
N GLU A 131 25.26 0.53 14.58
CA GLU A 131 25.40 -0.82 13.97
C GLU A 131 26.82 -1.24 13.55
N MET A 132 27.88 -0.60 14.06
CA MET A 132 29.26 -0.94 13.68
C MET A 132 30.16 -1.41 14.84
N ILE A 133 29.61 -2.16 15.80
CA ILE A 133 30.40 -2.99 16.73
C ILE A 133 30.13 -4.49 16.65
N SER A 134 29.14 -4.98 15.87
CA SER A 134 28.87 -6.43 15.80
C SER A 134 29.66 -7.20 14.72
N SER A 135 30.33 -6.51 13.77
CA SER A 135 30.85 -7.18 12.57
C SER A 135 32.38 -7.20 12.47
N ARG A 136 33.10 -6.51 13.35
CA ARG A 136 34.57 -6.41 13.27
C ARG A 136 35.32 -7.52 14.02
N ASP A 137 34.67 -8.19 14.97
CA ASP A 137 35.25 -9.33 15.69
C ASP A 137 35.04 -10.68 14.98
N LYS A 138 34.09 -10.78 14.04
CA LYS A 138 33.85 -12.02 13.28
C LYS A 138 34.78 -12.23 12.09
N MET A 139 35.53 -11.20 11.67
CA MET A 139 36.42 -11.28 10.50
C MET A 139 37.88 -11.66 10.80
N LYS A 140 38.26 -11.85 12.08
CA LYS A 140 39.62 -12.30 12.43
C LYS A 140 39.75 -13.79 12.74
N THR A 141 38.65 -14.54 12.73
CA THR A 141 38.66 -15.98 13.05
C THR A 141 38.58 -16.89 11.80
N CYS A 142 38.66 -16.31 10.59
CA CYS A 142 38.54 -17.08 9.33
C CYS A 142 39.73 -16.90 8.37
N ILE A 143 40.90 -16.47 8.85
CA ILE A 143 42.11 -16.42 8.03
C ILE A 143 43.26 -17.09 8.81
N PHE A 144 43.53 -18.35 8.41
CA PHE A 144 44.51 -19.34 8.88
C PHE A 144 44.21 -20.11 10.17
#